data_AF-W9G851-F1
#
_entry.id   AF-W9G851-F1
#
_cell.length_a   1.000
_cell.length_b   1.000
_cell.length_c   1.000
_cell.angle_alpha   90.00
_cell.angle_beta   90.00
_cell.angle_gamma   90.00
#
_symmetry.space_group_name_H-M   'P 1'
#
loop_
_entity.id
_entity.type
_entity.pdbx_description
1 polymer ?
#
loop_
_entity_poly.entity_id
_entity_poly.type
_entity_poly.pdbx_seq_one_letter_code
_entity_poly.pdbx_strand_id
1 'polypeptide(L)'
;MSDAPRYTRNETEAQKLDRNFTEQLQELRIAQAGVQILFAFLLTIPFQQRFTLLTGFQRGIYLTTLVSAAVSVLIFTAPVALHRVLFQEGLKDFIVRYTDRLLTTGLVTLAITIIGGVVLVLDVLVTHTRAIQVGGGLALLALILWVAVPWSQKRRRTP
;
A
#
# COMPACT_ATOMS: atom_id res chain seq x y z
N MET A 1 24.59 10.38 32.08
CA MET A 1 24.69 9.00 32.59
C MET A 1 23.50 8.20 32.12
N SER A 2 23.63 7.51 30.98
CA SER A 2 22.80 6.37 30.54
C SER A 2 23.53 5.72 29.34
N ASP A 3 24.63 5.04 29.63
CA ASP A 3 25.27 4.15 28.66
C ASP A 3 24.47 2.83 28.69
N ALA A 4 23.29 2.86 28.06
CA ALA A 4 22.47 1.67 27.93
C ALA A 4 23.25 0.68 27.04
N PRO A 5 23.47 -0.57 27.47
CA PRO A 5 24.18 -1.54 26.66
C PRO A 5 23.46 -1.64 25.32
N ARG A 6 24.11 -1.16 24.24
CA ARG A 6 23.59 -1.36 22.88
C ARG A 6 23.45 -2.85 22.73
N TYR A 7 22.20 -3.32 22.58
CA TYR A 7 21.90 -4.72 22.35
C TYR A 7 22.59 -5.16 21.05
N THR A 8 23.80 -5.69 21.17
CA THR A 8 24.60 -6.21 20.05
C THR A 8 24.36 -7.71 19.98
N ARG A 9 23.54 -8.12 19.02
CA ARG A 9 23.26 -9.52 18.71
C ARG A 9 24.29 -10.03 17.71
N ASN A 10 24.96 -11.15 18.00
CA ASN A 10 25.88 -11.80 17.07
C ASN A 10 25.09 -12.51 15.96
N GLU A 11 24.93 -11.87 14.82
CA GLU A 11 24.23 -12.41 13.66
C GLU A 11 25.08 -12.26 12.39
N THR A 12 24.95 -13.23 11.47
CA THR A 12 25.54 -13.12 10.14
C THR A 12 24.75 -12.15 9.26
N GLU A 13 25.37 -11.58 8.22
CA GLU A 13 24.68 -10.68 7.27
C GLU A 13 23.44 -11.35 6.63
N ALA A 14 23.50 -12.66 6.38
CA ALA A 14 22.36 -13.43 5.89
C ALA A 14 21.20 -13.51 6.90
N GLN A 15 21.51 -13.74 8.19
CA GLN A 15 20.50 -13.75 9.25
C GLN A 15 19.85 -12.38 9.44
N LYS A 16 20.63 -11.31 9.29
CA LYS A 16 20.14 -9.93 9.36
C LYS A 16 19.18 -9.60 8.22
N LEU A 17 19.48 -10.04 6.99
CA LEU A 17 18.60 -9.87 5.83
C LEU A 17 17.28 -10.64 5.99
N ASP A 18 17.35 -11.91 6.41
CA ASP A 18 16.15 -12.74 6.61
C ASP A 18 15.24 -12.14 7.73
N ARG A 19 15.83 -11.57 8.80
CA ARG A 19 15.05 -10.85 9.83
C ARG A 19 14.40 -9.59 9.28
N ASN A 20 15.18 -8.70 8.64
CA ASN A 20 14.65 -7.45 8.10
C ASN A 20 13.51 -7.71 7.11
N PHE A 21 13.64 -8.75 6.28
CA PHE A 21 12.58 -9.19 5.38
C PHE A 21 11.33 -9.66 6.14
N THR A 22 11.50 -10.42 7.23
CA THR A 22 10.39 -10.87 8.07
C THR A 22 9.66 -9.69 8.75
N GLU A 23 10.40 -8.70 9.24
CA GLU A 23 9.85 -7.47 9.81
C GLU A 23 9.05 -6.68 8.75
N GLN A 24 9.61 -6.51 7.55
CA GLN A 24 8.91 -5.90 6.42
C GLN A 24 7.62 -6.65 6.04
N LEU A 25 7.64 -7.98 6.06
CA LEU A 25 6.43 -8.79 5.81
C LEU A 25 5.38 -8.61 6.91
N GLN A 26 5.77 -8.40 8.17
CA GLN A 26 4.83 -8.12 9.25
C GLN A 26 4.15 -6.77 9.05
N GLU A 27 4.92 -5.72 8.72
CA GLU A 27 4.35 -4.40 8.41
C GLU A 27 3.44 -4.47 7.17
N LEU A 28 3.86 -5.20 6.14
CA LEU A 28 3.07 -5.40 4.93
C LEU A 28 1.73 -6.09 5.22
N ARG A 29 1.70 -7.07 6.12
CA ARG A 29 0.46 -7.78 6.48
C ARG A 29 -0.62 -6.84 7.04
N ILE A 30 -0.22 -5.78 7.73
CA ILE A 30 -1.17 -4.77 8.24
C ILE A 30 -1.85 -4.07 7.06
N ALA A 31 -1.06 -3.62 6.08
CA ALA A 31 -1.58 -2.99 4.87
C ALA A 31 -2.41 -3.98 4.02
N GLN A 32 -1.96 -5.22 3.93
CA GLN A 32 -2.64 -6.29 3.20
C GLN A 32 -4.03 -6.59 3.75
N ALA A 33 -4.18 -6.66 5.08
CA ALA A 33 -5.49 -6.87 5.70
C ALA A 33 -6.43 -5.69 5.39
N GLY A 34 -5.92 -4.45 5.44
CA GLY A 34 -6.70 -3.27 5.08
C GLY A 34 -7.22 -3.31 3.65
N VAL A 35 -6.37 -3.66 2.68
CA VAL A 35 -6.79 -3.71 1.26
C VAL A 35 -7.77 -4.85 0.98
N GLN A 36 -7.64 -5.99 1.66
CA GLN A 36 -8.57 -7.11 1.50
C GLN A 36 -9.99 -6.73 1.92
N ILE A 37 -10.13 -6.02 3.04
CA ILE A 37 -11.42 -5.52 3.53
C ILE A 37 -12.01 -4.54 2.52
N LEU A 38 -11.23 -3.55 2.07
CA LEU A 38 -11.67 -2.59 1.05
C LEU A 38 -12.10 -3.28 -0.25
N PHE A 39 -11.30 -4.24 -0.73
CA PHE A 39 -11.59 -5.00 -1.94
C PHE A 39 -12.89 -5.80 -1.80
N ALA A 40 -13.07 -6.52 -0.70
CA ALA A 40 -14.29 -7.26 -0.42
C ALA A 40 -15.52 -6.35 -0.41
N PHE A 41 -15.45 -5.20 0.25
CA PHE A 41 -16.54 -4.23 0.24
C PHE A 41 -16.83 -3.70 -1.17
N LEU A 42 -15.80 -3.32 -1.94
CA LEU A 42 -15.95 -2.86 -3.32
C LEU A 42 -16.63 -3.90 -4.22
N LEU A 43 -16.35 -5.20 -4.03
CA LEU A 43 -17.00 -6.27 -4.79
C LEU A 43 -18.51 -6.37 -4.53
N THR A 44 -18.99 -5.94 -3.36
CA THR A 44 -20.42 -6.00 -3.03
C THR A 44 -21.23 -4.86 -3.63
N ILE A 45 -20.60 -3.70 -3.89
CA ILE A 45 -21.28 -2.47 -4.32
C ILE A 45 -22.14 -2.67 -5.59
N PRO A 46 -21.70 -3.36 -6.65
CA PRO A 46 -22.48 -3.56 -7.88
C PRO A 46 -23.80 -4.30 -7.68
N PHE A 47 -23.89 -5.11 -6.64
CA PHE A 47 -25.06 -5.92 -6.33
C PHE A 47 -26.07 -5.17 -5.44
N GLN A 48 -25.73 -3.96 -4.99
CA GLN A 48 -26.64 -3.13 -4.20
C GLN A 48 -27.66 -2.43 -5.11
N GLN A 49 -28.91 -2.32 -4.65
CA GLN A 49 -30.00 -1.70 -5.41
C GLN A 49 -29.68 -0.30 -5.93
N ARG A 50 -28.86 0.47 -5.19
CA ARG A 50 -28.49 1.84 -5.54
C ARG A 50 -27.43 1.94 -6.63
N PHE A 51 -26.77 0.84 -7.01
CA PHE A 51 -25.70 0.88 -8.00
C PHE A 51 -26.18 1.35 -9.39
N THR A 52 -27.40 0.97 -9.77
CA THR A 52 -28.01 1.37 -11.04
C THR A 52 -28.27 2.87 -11.13
N LEU A 53 -28.37 3.56 -9.98
CA LEU A 53 -28.58 5.00 -9.88
C LEU A 53 -27.27 5.80 -9.97
N LEU A 54 -26.10 5.14 -9.95
CA LEU A 54 -24.81 5.82 -10.09
C LEU A 54 -24.68 6.47 -11.45
N THR A 55 -24.14 7.69 -11.45
CA THR A 55 -23.79 8.41 -12.69
C THR A 55 -22.65 7.70 -13.41
N GLY A 56 -22.48 7.99 -14.71
CA GLY A 56 -21.35 7.44 -15.49
C GLY A 56 -19.99 7.78 -14.87
N PHE A 57 -19.85 8.98 -14.31
CA PHE A 57 -18.65 9.43 -13.61
C PHE A 57 -18.37 8.59 -12.34
N GLN A 58 -19.38 8.39 -11.50
CA GLN A 58 -19.25 7.56 -10.28
C GLN A 58 -18.91 6.11 -10.61
N ARG A 59 -19.50 5.54 -11.67
CA ARG A 59 -19.14 4.19 -12.15
C ARG A 59 -17.68 4.12 -12.62
N GLY A 60 -17.18 5.16 -13.29
CA GLY A 60 -15.78 5.27 -13.68
C GLY A 60 -14.82 5.28 -12.49
N ILE A 61 -15.13 6.07 -11.45
CA ILE A 61 -14.36 6.07 -10.20
C ILE A 61 -14.41 4.69 -9.54
N TYR A 62 -15.60 4.09 -9.45
CA TYR A 62 -15.78 2.77 -8.87
C TYR A 62 -14.91 1.72 -9.58
N LEU A 63 -14.95 1.64 -10.90
CA LEU A 63 -14.16 0.68 -11.68
C LEU A 63 -12.66 0.89 -11.47
N THR A 64 -12.20 2.14 -11.53
CA THR A 64 -10.78 2.49 -11.31
C THR A 64 -10.33 2.09 -9.91
N THR A 65 -11.18 2.32 -8.91
CA THR A 65 -10.93 1.99 -7.50
C THR A 65 -10.88 0.47 -7.31
N LEU A 66 -11.83 -0.27 -7.90
CA LEU A 66 -11.90 -1.73 -7.81
C LEU A 66 -10.67 -2.40 -8.46
N VAL A 67 -10.29 -1.96 -9.65
CA VAL A 67 -9.10 -2.49 -10.34
C VAL A 67 -7.83 -2.17 -9.55
N SER A 68 -7.71 -0.94 -9.03
CA SER A 68 -6.57 -0.56 -8.18
C SER A 68 -6.48 -1.42 -6.92
N ALA A 69 -7.62 -1.73 -6.30
CA ALA A 69 -7.69 -2.61 -5.13
C ALA A 69 -7.22 -4.03 -5.47
N ALA A 70 -7.71 -4.59 -6.59
CA ALA A 70 -7.30 -5.92 -7.06
C ALA A 70 -5.78 -5.98 -7.35
N VAL A 71 -5.24 -4.97 -8.02
CA VAL A 71 -3.80 -4.87 -8.28
C VAL A 71 -3.01 -4.78 -6.98
N SER A 72 -3.47 -3.98 -6.01
CA SER A 72 -2.82 -3.85 -4.70
C SER A 72 -2.81 -5.19 -3.95
N VAL A 73 -3.92 -5.94 -3.95
CA VAL A 73 -4.01 -7.30 -3.38
C VAL A 73 -2.98 -8.24 -4.02
N LEU A 74 -2.89 -8.23 -5.36
CA LEU A 74 -1.93 -9.08 -6.09
C LEU A 74 -0.48 -8.71 -5.74
N ILE A 75 -0.16 -7.42 -5.72
CA ILE A 75 1.19 -6.92 -5.39
C ILE A 75 1.57 -7.29 -3.95
N PHE A 76 0.69 -7.10 -2.98
CA PHE A 76 0.98 -7.45 -1.58
C PHE A 76 1.07 -8.95 -1.33
N THR A 77 0.46 -9.77 -2.19
CA THR A 77 0.58 -11.23 -2.12
C THR A 77 1.88 -11.73 -2.78
N ALA A 78 2.48 -10.95 -3.70
CA ALA A 78 3.66 -11.34 -4.47
C ALA A 78 4.90 -11.70 -3.62
N PRO A 79 5.27 -11.00 -2.53
CA PRO A 79 6.44 -11.36 -1.72
C PRO A 79 6.37 -12.77 -1.12
N VAL A 80 5.17 -13.22 -0.72
CA VAL A 80 4.97 -14.57 -0.19
C VAL A 80 5.17 -15.63 -1.28
N ALA A 81 4.65 -15.36 -2.48
CA ALA A 81 4.84 -16.24 -3.64
C ALA A 81 6.32 -16.30 -4.08
N LEU A 82 6.96 -15.14 -4.19
CA LEU A 82 8.38 -15.02 -4.55
C LEU A 82 9.27 -15.72 -3.52
N HIS A 83 9.02 -15.52 -2.23
CA HIS A 83 9.78 -16.21 -1.18
C HIS A 83 9.61 -17.73 -1.29
N ARG A 84 8.39 -18.24 -1.52
CA ARG A 84 8.15 -19.69 -1.63
C ARG A 84 8.85 -20.33 -2.82
N VAL A 85 8.93 -19.63 -3.95
CA VAL A 85 9.54 -20.13 -5.20
C VAL A 85 11.06 -19.94 -5.21
N LEU A 86 11.56 -18.73 -4.97
CA LEU A 86 12.99 -18.43 -5.12
C LEU A 86 13.85 -18.94 -3.95
N PHE A 87 13.27 -19.21 -2.78
CA PHE A 87 14.01 -19.83 -1.67
C PHE A 87 14.44 -21.27 -2.00
N GLN A 88 13.71 -21.95 -2.90
CA GLN A 88 14.09 -23.27 -3.38
C GLN A 88 15.28 -23.23 -4.36
N GLU A 89 15.57 -22.06 -4.96
CA GLU A 89 16.60 -21.90 -6.01
C GLU A 89 17.86 -21.13 -5.54
N GLY A 90 17.92 -20.67 -4.29
CA GLY A 90 19.10 -19.99 -3.73
C GLY A 90 19.35 -18.55 -4.22
N LEU A 91 18.44 -17.97 -4.99
CA LEU A 91 18.54 -16.62 -5.60
C LEU A 91 18.11 -15.49 -4.64
N LYS A 92 18.70 -15.42 -3.45
CA LYS A 92 18.31 -14.47 -2.39
C LYS A 92 18.51 -12.98 -2.77
N ASP A 93 19.53 -12.66 -3.57
CA ASP A 93 19.85 -11.27 -3.95
C ASP A 93 18.84 -10.61 -4.91
N PHE A 94 18.10 -11.42 -5.68
CA PHE A 94 17.07 -10.93 -6.59
C PHE A 94 15.81 -10.53 -5.82
N ILE A 95 15.45 -11.32 -4.80
CA ILE A 95 14.26 -11.10 -3.95
C ILE A 95 14.34 -9.72 -3.29
N VAL A 96 15.45 -9.42 -2.61
CA VAL A 96 15.61 -8.18 -1.83
C VAL A 96 15.45 -6.92 -2.70
N ARG A 97 15.98 -6.93 -3.93
CA ARG A 97 15.88 -5.78 -4.86
C ARG A 97 14.51 -5.63 -5.51
N TYR A 98 13.78 -6.72 -5.73
CA TYR A 98 12.44 -6.66 -6.34
C TYR A 98 11.35 -6.36 -5.31
N THR A 99 11.51 -6.82 -4.08
CA THR A 99 10.53 -6.62 -3.00
C THR A 99 10.29 -5.13 -2.73
N ASP A 100 11.33 -4.29 -2.67
CA ASP A 100 11.17 -2.85 -2.38
C ASP A 100 10.30 -2.13 -3.43
N ARG A 101 10.49 -2.45 -4.72
CA ARG A 101 9.67 -1.89 -5.81
C ARG A 101 8.24 -2.39 -5.76
N LEU A 102 8.04 -3.68 -5.47
CA LEU A 102 6.70 -4.26 -5.29
C LEU A 102 5.98 -3.59 -4.13
N LEU A 103 6.63 -3.46 -2.97
CA LEU A 103 6.07 -2.79 -1.79
C LEU A 103 5.68 -1.35 -2.10
N THR A 104 6.57 -0.58 -2.73
CA THR A 104 6.31 0.81 -3.11
C THR A 104 5.14 0.92 -4.08
N THR A 105 5.10 0.09 -5.13
CA THR A 105 4.01 0.09 -6.10
C THR A 105 2.69 -0.32 -5.45
N GLY A 106 2.72 -1.31 -4.56
CA GLY A 106 1.56 -1.77 -3.80
C GLY A 106 0.97 -0.67 -2.92
N LEU A 107 1.82 0.10 -2.23
CA LEU A 107 1.40 1.26 -1.45
C LEU A 107 0.74 2.33 -2.33
N VAL A 108 1.32 2.66 -3.50
CA VAL A 108 0.72 3.64 -4.43
C VAL A 108 -0.67 3.19 -4.87
N THR A 109 -0.82 1.93 -5.29
CA THR A 109 -2.13 1.39 -5.69
C THR A 109 -3.13 1.34 -4.53
N LEU A 110 -2.67 1.14 -3.29
CA LEU A 110 -3.49 1.22 -2.09
C LEU A 110 -4.00 2.65 -1.84
N ALA A 111 -3.16 3.69 -1.97
CA ALA A 111 -3.63 5.07 -1.85
C ALA A 111 -4.70 5.39 -2.89
N ILE A 112 -4.49 5.01 -4.15
CA ILE A 112 -5.46 5.24 -5.21
C ILE A 112 -6.80 4.59 -4.83
N THR A 113 -6.75 3.37 -4.27
CA THR A 113 -7.94 2.65 -3.80
C THR A 113 -8.65 3.39 -2.66
N ILE A 114 -7.91 3.84 -1.65
CA ILE A 114 -8.48 4.55 -0.50
C ILE A 114 -9.09 5.89 -0.94
N ILE A 115 -8.34 6.69 -1.68
CA ILE A 115 -8.77 8.00 -2.17
C ILE A 115 -9.95 7.85 -3.11
N GLY A 116 -9.89 6.93 -4.07
CA GLY A 116 -10.98 6.65 -5.01
C GLY A 116 -12.26 6.21 -4.31
N GLY A 117 -12.14 5.34 -3.29
CA GLY A 117 -13.28 4.92 -2.47
C GLY A 117 -13.92 6.07 -1.69
N VAL A 118 -13.10 6.93 -1.07
CA VAL A 118 -13.60 8.12 -0.35
C VAL A 118 -14.27 9.10 -1.30
N VAL A 119 -13.64 9.40 -2.45
CA VAL A 119 -14.21 10.31 -3.46
C VAL A 119 -15.53 9.76 -3.98
N LEU A 120 -15.61 8.45 -4.29
CA LEU A 120 -16.84 7.81 -4.74
C LEU A 120 -17.97 7.99 -3.72
N VAL A 121 -17.71 7.68 -2.45
CA VAL A 121 -18.72 7.77 -1.39
C VAL A 121 -19.15 9.22 -1.17
N LEU A 122 -18.22 10.17 -1.15
CA LEU A 122 -18.54 11.59 -0.98
C LEU A 122 -19.28 12.20 -2.17
N ASP A 123 -18.97 11.76 -3.39
CA ASP A 123 -19.67 12.20 -4.60
C ASP A 123 -21.13 11.71 -4.61
N VAL A 124 -21.39 10.53 -4.03
CA VAL A 124 -22.75 10.00 -3.82
C VAL A 124 -23.48 10.71 -2.68
N LEU A 125 -22.79 11.07 -1.59
CA LEU A 125 -23.44 11.62 -0.39
C LEU A 125 -23.63 13.14 -0.40
N VAL A 126 -22.77 13.88 -1.11
CA VAL A 126 -22.71 15.33 -0.97
C VAL A 126 -22.72 16.01 -2.34
N THR A 127 -21.59 16.59 -2.76
CA THR A 127 -21.47 17.34 -4.01
C THR A 127 -20.13 16.98 -4.62
N HIS A 128 -20.10 16.92 -5.94
CA HIS A 128 -18.92 16.61 -6.73
C HIS A 128 -17.70 17.46 -6.34
N THR A 129 -17.89 18.77 -6.16
CA THR A 129 -16.83 19.70 -5.78
C THR A 129 -16.21 19.36 -4.42
N ARG A 130 -17.03 19.04 -3.41
CA ARG A 130 -16.52 18.66 -2.08
C ARG A 130 -15.81 17.31 -2.11
N ALA A 131 -16.31 16.35 -2.89
CA ALA A 131 -15.66 15.06 -3.07
C ALA A 131 -14.25 15.22 -3.64
N ILE A 132 -14.08 16.04 -4.68
CA ILE A 132 -12.77 16.34 -5.28
C ILE A 132 -11.86 17.09 -4.32
N GLN A 133 -12.37 18.08 -3.57
CA GLN A 133 -11.57 18.82 -2.59
C GLN A 133 -10.99 17.88 -1.52
N VAL A 134 -11.81 17.00 -0.96
CA VAL A 134 -11.36 16.00 0.02
C VAL A 134 -10.40 15.01 -0.62
N GLY A 135 -10.69 14.52 -1.83
CA GLY A 135 -9.81 13.63 -2.57
C GLY A 135 -8.43 14.25 -2.85
N GLY A 136 -8.39 15.51 -3.25
CA GLY A 136 -7.17 16.28 -3.45
C GLY A 136 -6.39 16.49 -2.15
N GLY A 137 -7.09 16.78 -1.04
CA GLY A 137 -6.48 16.87 0.29
C GLY A 137 -5.85 15.55 0.74
N LEU A 138 -6.54 14.42 0.54
CA LEU A 138 -6.00 13.08 0.85
C LEU A 138 -4.83 12.71 -0.07
N ALA A 139 -4.90 13.05 -1.36
CA ALA A 139 -3.79 12.84 -2.29
C ALA A 139 -2.55 13.66 -1.89
N LEU A 140 -2.75 14.93 -1.48
CA LEU A 140 -1.68 15.78 -0.98
C LEU A 140 -1.08 15.21 0.31
N LEU A 141 -1.92 14.74 1.24
CA LEU A 141 -1.46 14.10 2.47
C LEU A 141 -0.64 12.85 2.18
N ALA A 142 -1.10 11.98 1.27
CA ALA A 142 -0.36 10.80 0.84
C ALA A 142 0.99 11.19 0.21
N LEU A 143 1.01 12.22 -0.64
CA LEU A 143 2.25 12.74 -1.25
C LEU A 143 3.22 13.27 -0.19
N ILE A 144 2.74 14.00 0.81
CA ILE A 144 3.58 14.52 1.90
C ILE A 144 4.17 13.34 2.69
N LEU A 145 3.35 12.39 3.11
CA LEU A 145 3.78 11.26 3.92
C LEU A 145 4.75 10.34 3.16
N TRP A 146 4.57 10.15 1.86
CA TRP A 146 5.34 9.17 1.08
C TRP A 146 6.47 9.75 0.25
N VAL A 147 6.45 11.04 -0.08
CA VAL A 147 7.51 11.70 -0.86
C VAL A 147 8.26 12.70 0.01
N ALA A 148 7.55 13.62 0.66
CA ALA A 148 8.21 14.71 1.39
C ALA A 148 8.97 14.20 2.63
N VAL A 149 8.37 13.30 3.41
CA VAL A 149 9.03 12.70 4.58
C VAL A 149 10.33 11.96 4.20
N PRO A 150 10.33 10.97 3.28
CA PRO A 150 11.57 10.28 2.92
C PRO A 150 12.60 11.20 2.24
N TRP A 151 12.18 12.19 1.44
CA TRP A 151 13.10 13.19 0.89
C TRP A 151 13.76 14.05 1.97
N SER A 152 13.00 14.48 2.98
CA SER A 152 13.53 15.27 4.09
C SER A 152 14.57 14.50 4.90
N GLN A 153 14.40 13.18 5.05
CA GLN A 153 15.39 12.32 5.72
C GLN A 153 16.62 12.07 4.85
N LYS A 154 16.45 11.90 3.52
CA LYS A 154 17.58 11.75 2.58
C LYS A 154 18.49 12.99 2.56
N ARG A 155 17.90 14.19 2.63
CA ARG A 155 18.64 15.46 2.75
C ARG A 155 19.36 15.63 4.10
N ARG A 156 18.86 15.02 5.18
CA ARG A 156 19.54 15.04 6.50
C ARG A 156 20.68 14.03 6.62
N ARG A 157 20.72 13.01 5.74
CA ARG A 157 21.78 11.98 5.69
C ARG A 157 22.89 12.29 4.69
N THR A 158 22.81 13.40 3.96
CA THR A 158 23.92 13.91 3.15
C THR A 158 24.71 14.88 4.01
N PRO A 159 25.94 14.54 4.45
CA PRO A 159 26.83 15.47 5.13
C PRO A 159 27.27 16.60 4.20
#